data_AF-A0A7G6RKV7-F1
#
_entry.id   AF-A0A7G6RKV7-F1
#
_cell.length_a   1.000
_cell.length_b   1.000
_cell.length_c   1.000
_cell.angle_alpha   90.00
_cell.angle_beta   90.00
_cell.angle_gamma   90.00
#
_symmetry.space_group_name_H-M   'P 1'
#
loop_
_entity.id
_entity.type
_entity.pdbx_description
1 polymer ?
#
loop_
_entity_poly.entity_id
_entity_poly.type
_entity_poly.pdbx_seq_one_letter_code
_entity_poly.pdbx_strand_id
1 'polypeptide(L)'
;MTKKYSILTVACMLAVAVIACVGLTSEAYAAMPHVNVHSAGSLFDAVVTNSHFIAGSLAAMRAELDDLHKRAAEKAAEVKPGLNDEAMQKIEEEHVALFEQIRAKQAKLTNLERQDERIITIRSLAASANLDDFGEEHVRSETPVDEFRSILLGRLAAQDEHTQINSNTRVDVGRGSEQQRAAAIHNALMHRASPADVELTAEGRNFRGMTLLDMARDVLEANGISTRGMSRQELAAQALVQRSGGGLHSTSDFPGILSNVANTTLRAAYTAAPQTFRPLIRETSVPDFKPVTRAQLGEAPALNKVNEHGEFKRGTLTEGKESYRIATYGKIVGITRQVIINDDLDAFARLPAAFGVQAAQLESDLVWAQILANPVMGDGVALFHAAHGNIMTAGAIGLTSMSNGRTLFSQQTGLDGRTIIGLSPSYLIVPVALQTVAEQFIGQIYPAKTSDAVPDNLKRVQIIAEGRLDAGINRPEDDIVAA
;
A
#
# COMPACT_ATOMS: atom_id res chain seq x y z
N MET A 1 53.83 73.51 22.51
CA MET A 1 52.65 73.93 23.29
C MET A 1 51.41 73.65 22.45
N THR A 2 50.48 72.93 23.06
CA THR A 2 49.27 72.33 22.51
C THR A 2 48.38 73.34 21.78
N LYS A 3 48.23 73.21 20.45
CA LYS A 3 47.10 73.83 19.75
C LYS A 3 45.85 73.08 20.16
N LYS A 4 45.08 73.67 21.07
CA LYS A 4 43.70 73.27 21.36
C LYS A 4 42.96 73.33 20.04
N TYR A 5 42.69 72.19 19.42
CA TYR A 5 41.58 72.11 18.48
C TYR A 5 40.34 72.50 19.29
N SER A 6 39.62 73.54 18.85
CA SER A 6 38.35 73.90 19.46
C SER A 6 37.47 72.66 19.43
N ILE A 7 36.82 72.34 20.55
CA ILE A 7 35.92 71.18 20.66
C ILE A 7 34.84 71.22 19.56
N LEU A 8 34.55 72.41 19.02
CA LEU A 8 33.67 72.63 17.87
C LEU A 8 34.22 72.10 16.53
N THR A 9 35.53 72.22 16.27
CA THR A 9 36.15 71.75 15.01
C THR A 9 36.18 70.22 14.94
N VAL A 10 36.32 69.57 16.10
CA VAL A 10 36.20 68.10 16.24
C VAL A 10 34.74 67.65 16.08
N ALA A 11 33.78 68.45 16.58
CA ALA A 11 32.35 68.17 16.41
C ALA A 11 31.89 68.30 14.95
N CYS A 12 32.38 69.29 14.19
CA CYS A 12 32.11 69.41 12.76
C CYS A 12 32.69 68.22 11.96
N MET A 13 33.93 67.80 12.23
CA MET A 13 34.52 66.64 11.57
C MET A 13 33.80 65.32 11.91
N LEU A 14 33.29 65.18 13.14
CA LEU A 14 32.44 64.04 13.53
C LEU A 14 31.06 64.08 12.88
N ALA A 15 30.45 65.26 12.73
CA ALA A 15 29.16 65.42 12.03
C ALA A 15 29.26 65.03 10.55
N VAL A 16 30.36 65.39 9.87
CA VAL A 16 30.66 64.96 8.49
C VAL A 16 30.82 63.43 8.40
N ALA A 17 31.43 62.78 9.39
CA ALA A 17 31.56 61.32 9.44
C ALA A 17 30.23 60.59 9.67
N VAL A 18 29.29 61.18 10.43
CA VAL A 18 27.95 60.61 10.65
C VAL A 18 27.07 60.70 9.39
N ILE A 19 27.22 61.76 8.57
CA ILE A 19 26.51 61.89 7.28
C ILE A 19 26.90 60.77 6.30
N ALA A 20 28.20 60.40 6.26
CA ALA A 20 28.68 59.32 5.39
C ALA A 20 28.16 57.93 5.78
N CYS A 21 27.87 57.69 7.07
CA CYS A 21 27.35 56.41 7.54
C CYS A 21 25.83 56.26 7.41
N VAL A 22 25.06 57.35 7.41
CA VAL A 22 23.58 57.30 7.29
C VAL A 22 23.13 57.28 5.82
N GLY A 23 23.95 57.76 4.88
CA GLY A 23 23.69 57.68 3.43
C GLY A 23 23.70 56.27 2.82
N LEU A 24 24.10 55.24 3.59
CA LEU A 24 24.13 53.83 3.14
C LEU A 24 22.81 53.08 3.33
N THR A 25 21.76 53.72 3.86
CA THR A 25 20.45 53.05 4.07
C THR A 25 19.43 53.32 2.96
N SER A 26 19.71 54.22 2.00
CA SER A 26 18.79 54.54 0.90
C SER A 26 18.73 53.44 -0.17
N GLU A 27 19.77 52.63 -0.32
CA GLU A 27 19.80 51.50 -1.28
C GLU A 27 18.97 50.29 -0.81
N ALA A 28 18.64 50.20 0.48
CA ALA A 28 17.80 49.12 1.01
C ALA A 28 16.30 49.32 0.74
N TYR A 29 15.86 50.53 0.35
CA TYR A 29 14.45 50.85 0.11
C TYR A 29 14.05 50.79 -1.37
N ALA A 30 15.02 50.67 -2.29
CA ALA A 30 14.77 50.47 -3.72
C ALA A 30 14.35 49.02 -4.08
N ALA A 31 14.42 48.09 -3.12
CA ALA A 31 14.11 46.68 -3.30
C ALA A 31 12.86 46.27 -2.49
N MET A 32 11.71 46.85 -2.80
CA MET A 32 10.42 46.23 -2.48
C MET A 32 9.78 45.68 -3.76
N PRO A 33 9.25 44.44 -3.74
CA PRO A 33 8.76 43.79 -4.93
C PRO A 33 7.50 44.50 -5.44
N HIS A 34 7.57 44.91 -6.70
CA HIS A 34 6.44 45.35 -7.50
C HIS A 34 5.44 44.19 -7.57
N VAL A 35 4.29 44.34 -6.92
CA VAL A 35 3.18 43.39 -7.05
C VAL A 35 2.63 43.53 -8.47
N ASN A 36 2.85 42.51 -9.29
CA ASN A 36 2.24 42.41 -10.62
C ASN A 36 0.71 42.30 -10.47
N VAL A 37 0.00 43.36 -10.83
CA VAL A 37 -1.46 43.35 -10.94
C VAL A 37 -1.83 43.27 -12.42
N HIS A 38 -2.40 42.14 -12.83
CA HIS A 38 -3.07 42.00 -14.12
C HIS A 38 -4.32 42.90 -14.14
N SER A 39 -4.44 43.77 -15.14
CA SER A 39 -5.60 44.65 -15.30
C SER A 39 -6.63 44.07 -16.28
N ALA A 40 -7.87 44.03 -15.82
CA ALA A 40 -9.07 44.14 -16.64
C ALA A 40 -9.89 45.32 -16.12
N GLY A 41 -10.11 46.34 -16.97
CA GLY A 41 -11.32 47.16 -17.03
C GLY A 41 -11.63 48.16 -15.92
N SER A 42 -11.25 49.43 -16.16
CA SER A 42 -11.97 50.67 -15.83
C SER A 42 -12.72 50.79 -14.49
N LEU A 43 -12.02 51.38 -13.51
CA LEU A 43 -12.47 52.20 -12.37
C LEU A 43 -11.24 52.59 -11.50
N PHE A 44 -10.11 51.91 -11.73
CA PHE A 44 -8.79 52.12 -11.10
C PHE A 44 -8.05 53.41 -11.46
N ASP A 45 -8.55 54.22 -12.40
CA ASP A 45 -7.81 55.38 -12.92
C ASP A 45 -7.66 56.50 -11.87
N ALA A 46 -8.51 56.53 -10.84
CA ALA A 46 -8.42 57.47 -9.72
C ALA A 46 -7.39 57.06 -8.64
N VAL A 47 -7.12 55.75 -8.48
CA VAL A 47 -6.16 55.24 -7.48
C VAL A 47 -4.73 55.27 -8.02
N VAL A 48 -4.57 54.99 -9.32
CA VAL A 48 -3.27 55.05 -10.02
C VAL A 48 -2.78 56.49 -10.22
N THR A 49 -3.69 57.45 -10.41
CA THR A 49 -3.31 58.86 -10.56
C THR A 49 -2.76 59.45 -9.26
N ASN A 50 -3.35 59.13 -8.10
CA ASN A 50 -2.91 59.73 -6.83
C ASN A 50 -1.59 59.13 -6.29
N SER A 51 -1.31 57.85 -6.57
CA SER A 51 -0.04 57.20 -6.16
C SER A 51 1.16 57.73 -6.95
N HIS A 52 0.98 58.11 -8.22
CA HIS A 52 2.05 58.72 -9.03
C HIS A 52 2.42 60.13 -8.55
N PHE A 53 1.43 60.92 -8.11
CA PHE A 53 1.69 62.27 -7.59
C PHE A 53 2.52 62.24 -6.30
N ILE A 54 2.24 61.30 -5.40
CA ILE A 54 2.95 61.21 -4.12
C ILE A 54 4.35 60.62 -4.31
N ALA A 55 4.50 59.55 -5.11
CA ALA A 55 5.80 58.96 -5.44
C ALA A 55 6.75 59.95 -6.16
N GLY A 56 6.21 60.79 -7.05
CA GLY A 56 6.97 61.87 -7.70
C GLY A 56 7.42 62.95 -6.72
N SER A 57 6.58 63.30 -5.74
CA SER A 57 6.91 64.28 -4.70
C SER A 57 7.98 63.79 -3.71
N LEU A 58 7.95 62.51 -3.33
CA LEU A 58 8.97 61.89 -2.48
C LEU A 58 10.32 61.78 -3.20
N ALA A 59 10.31 61.39 -4.48
CA ALA A 59 11.53 61.34 -5.29
C ALA A 59 12.19 62.72 -5.43
N ALA A 60 11.39 63.78 -5.63
CA ALA A 60 11.88 65.15 -5.66
C ALA A 60 12.48 65.58 -4.30
N MET A 61 11.81 65.27 -3.18
CA MET A 61 12.33 65.59 -1.84
C MET A 61 13.61 64.84 -1.49
N ARG A 62 13.77 63.59 -1.94
CA ARG A 62 15.02 62.82 -1.79
C ARG A 62 16.16 63.46 -2.59
N ALA A 63 15.91 63.88 -3.83
CA ALA A 63 16.90 64.57 -4.65
C ALA A 63 17.33 65.92 -4.05
N GLU A 64 16.39 66.69 -3.49
CA GLU A 64 16.70 67.93 -2.77
C GLU A 64 17.53 67.69 -1.50
N LEU A 65 17.29 66.59 -0.80
CA LEU A 65 18.05 66.22 0.41
C LEU A 65 19.49 65.82 0.03
N ASP A 66 19.68 65.08 -1.05
CA ASP A 66 21.00 64.74 -1.58
C ASP A 66 21.78 66.00 -2.03
N ASP A 67 21.10 66.97 -2.64
CA ASP A 67 21.71 68.25 -3.01
C ASP A 67 22.16 69.05 -1.78
N LEU A 68 21.35 69.09 -0.71
CA LEU A 68 21.74 69.72 0.56
C LEU A 68 22.92 69.00 1.23
N HIS A 69 22.94 67.66 1.21
CA HIS A 69 24.08 66.89 1.71
C HIS A 69 25.38 67.21 0.95
N LYS A 70 25.31 67.34 -0.38
CA LYS A 70 26.46 67.75 -1.21
C LYS A 70 26.93 69.15 -0.87
N ARG A 71 26.02 70.13 -0.78
CA ARG A 71 26.35 71.51 -0.39
C ARG A 71 26.97 71.59 1.01
N ALA A 72 26.47 70.79 1.95
CA ALA A 72 27.03 70.72 3.29
C ALA A 72 28.46 70.11 3.28
N ALA A 73 28.70 69.08 2.47
CA ALA A 73 30.01 68.46 2.31
C ALA A 73 31.03 69.40 1.62
N GLU A 74 30.62 70.12 0.58
CA GLU A 74 31.45 71.13 -0.09
C GLU A 74 31.85 72.24 0.86
N LYS A 75 30.90 72.73 1.68
CA LYS A 75 31.17 73.76 2.69
C LYS A 75 32.08 73.29 3.81
N ALA A 76 31.95 72.04 4.26
CA ALA A 76 32.89 71.46 5.22
C ALA A 76 34.32 71.35 4.66
N ALA A 77 34.47 71.12 3.36
CA ALA A 77 35.76 71.03 2.69
C ALA A 77 36.50 72.39 2.53
N GLU A 78 35.80 73.52 2.72
CA GLU A 78 36.40 74.86 2.70
C GLU A 78 37.29 75.13 3.94
N VAL A 79 37.18 74.31 5.00
CA VAL A 79 37.96 74.43 6.24
C VAL A 79 39.38 73.89 6.04
N LYS A 80 40.36 74.77 5.78
CA LYS A 80 41.79 74.43 5.60
C LYS A 80 42.66 74.78 6.83
N PRO A 81 43.73 74.03 7.12
CA PRO A 81 44.62 74.33 8.24
C PRO A 81 45.38 75.65 8.00
N GLY A 82 45.07 76.71 8.77
CA GLY A 82 45.72 78.02 8.67
C GLY A 82 44.81 79.21 8.33
N LEU A 83 43.48 79.02 8.30
CA LEU A 83 42.50 80.09 8.10
C LEU A 83 42.41 81.04 9.31
N ASN A 84 42.10 82.32 9.08
CA ASN A 84 41.80 83.29 10.14
C ASN A 84 40.50 82.93 10.90
N ASP A 85 40.48 83.17 12.21
CA ASP A 85 39.39 82.74 13.11
C ASP A 85 38.00 83.29 12.71
N GLU A 86 37.91 84.52 12.21
CA GLU A 86 36.63 85.12 11.75
C GLU A 86 36.06 84.44 10.49
N ALA A 87 36.92 83.99 9.57
CA ALA A 87 36.47 83.29 8.37
C ALA A 87 35.99 81.87 8.70
N MET A 88 36.58 81.25 9.73
CA MET A 88 36.17 79.93 10.22
C MET A 88 34.78 79.99 10.85
N GLN A 89 34.48 81.02 11.65
CA GLN A 89 33.16 81.20 12.27
C GLN A 89 32.05 81.39 11.24
N LYS A 90 32.28 82.17 10.18
CA LYS A 90 31.27 82.38 9.13
C LYS A 90 30.94 81.09 8.35
N ILE A 91 31.95 80.27 8.06
CA ILE A 91 31.75 78.97 7.42
C ILE A 91 31.00 78.01 8.36
N GLU A 92 31.31 78.04 9.66
CA GLU A 92 30.61 77.25 10.67
C GLU A 92 29.13 77.65 10.79
N GLU A 93 28.80 78.95 10.80
CA GLU A 93 27.42 79.45 10.83
C GLU A 93 26.62 78.99 9.58
N GLU A 94 27.22 79.08 8.39
CA GLU A 94 26.60 78.60 7.14
C GLU A 94 26.41 77.08 7.15
N HIS A 95 27.36 76.31 7.71
CA HIS A 95 27.28 74.86 7.81
C HIS A 95 26.19 74.39 8.81
N VAL A 96 26.08 75.07 9.96
CA VAL A 96 25.02 74.81 10.95
C VAL A 96 23.64 75.08 10.36
N ALA A 97 23.48 76.18 9.61
CA ALA A 97 22.21 76.50 8.94
C ALA A 97 21.81 75.42 7.90
N LEU A 98 22.76 74.88 7.15
CA LEU A 98 22.51 73.76 6.22
C LEU A 98 22.09 72.48 6.95
N PHE A 99 22.70 72.17 8.10
CA PHE A 99 22.31 71.01 8.90
C PHE A 99 20.88 71.09 9.45
N GLU A 100 20.44 72.28 9.88
CA GLU A 100 19.05 72.46 10.33
C GLU A 100 18.06 72.20 9.19
N GLN A 101 18.37 72.65 7.97
CA GLN A 101 17.55 72.39 6.78
C GLN A 101 17.50 70.89 6.43
N ILE A 102 18.64 70.20 6.50
CA ILE A 102 18.73 68.75 6.29
C ILE A 102 17.85 68.01 7.29
N ARG A 103 17.98 68.33 8.59
CA ARG A 103 17.20 67.69 9.65
C ARG A 103 15.69 67.92 9.47
N ALA A 104 15.30 69.15 9.11
CA ALA A 104 13.91 69.48 8.85
C ALA A 104 13.33 68.72 7.64
N LYS A 105 14.11 68.55 6.56
CA LYS A 105 13.67 67.76 5.40
C LYS A 105 13.64 66.26 5.67
N GLN A 106 14.62 65.71 6.40
CA GLN A 106 14.60 64.30 6.84
C GLN A 106 13.36 63.96 7.68
N ALA A 107 12.99 64.84 8.61
CA ALA A 107 11.79 64.66 9.43
C ALA A 107 10.49 64.68 8.59
N LYS A 108 10.43 65.53 7.55
CA LYS A 108 9.27 65.55 6.63
C LYS A 108 9.21 64.30 5.76
N LEU A 109 10.35 63.85 5.24
CA LEU A 109 10.44 62.67 4.38
C LEU A 109 9.97 61.41 5.11
N THR A 110 10.51 61.16 6.31
CA THR A 110 10.13 59.99 7.13
C THR A 110 8.65 59.97 7.53
N ASN A 111 8.02 61.15 7.69
CA ASN A 111 6.60 61.23 7.98
C ASN A 111 5.74 60.90 6.75
N LEU A 112 6.14 61.35 5.56
CA LEU A 112 5.43 61.05 4.31
C LEU A 112 5.59 59.57 3.92
N GLU A 113 6.79 59.00 4.05
CA GLU A 113 7.03 57.59 3.79
C GLU A 113 6.16 56.69 4.67
N ARG A 114 6.01 57.03 5.96
CA ARG A 114 5.11 56.31 6.88
C ARG A 114 3.65 56.42 6.47
N GLN A 115 3.22 57.57 5.93
CA GLN A 115 1.86 57.75 5.43
C GLN A 115 1.61 56.90 4.18
N ASP A 116 2.58 56.81 3.27
CA ASP A 116 2.47 56.00 2.05
C ASP A 116 2.43 54.51 2.35
N GLU A 117 3.32 54.02 3.23
CA GLU A 117 3.31 52.63 3.69
C GLU A 117 1.95 52.26 4.31
N ARG A 118 1.37 53.15 5.12
CA ARG A 118 0.03 52.98 5.69
C ARG A 118 -1.04 52.89 4.60
N ILE A 119 -1.04 53.79 3.62
CA ILE A 119 -2.06 53.82 2.56
C ILE A 119 -1.98 52.56 1.69
N ILE A 120 -0.78 52.13 1.31
CA ILE A 120 -0.55 50.94 0.49
C ILE A 120 -1.02 49.68 1.23
N THR A 121 -0.70 49.57 2.51
CA THR A 121 -1.08 48.40 3.32
C THR A 121 -2.59 48.32 3.59
N ILE A 122 -3.26 49.44 3.83
CA ILE A 122 -4.72 49.46 3.99
C ILE A 122 -5.41 49.07 2.68
N ARG A 123 -4.97 49.63 1.54
CA ARG A 123 -5.53 49.30 0.22
C ARG A 123 -5.33 47.84 -0.17
N SER A 124 -4.16 47.27 0.08
CA SER A 124 -3.90 45.87 -0.26
C SER A 124 -4.73 44.89 0.59
N LEU A 125 -4.91 45.19 1.87
CA LEU A 125 -5.77 44.43 2.77
C LEU A 125 -7.24 44.52 2.36
N ALA A 126 -7.72 45.72 2.04
CA ALA A 126 -9.09 45.95 1.56
C ALA A 126 -9.38 45.20 0.24
N ALA A 127 -8.45 45.25 -0.72
CA ALA A 127 -8.56 44.54 -1.99
C ALA A 127 -8.58 43.02 -1.80
N SER A 128 -7.78 42.48 -0.87
CA SER A 128 -7.79 41.03 -0.57
C SER A 128 -9.13 40.53 -0.01
N ALA A 129 -9.90 41.43 0.60
CA ALA A 129 -11.23 41.16 1.15
C ALA A 129 -12.38 41.53 0.20
N ASN A 130 -12.09 42.02 -1.02
CA ASN A 130 -13.08 42.61 -1.95
C ASN A 130 -13.90 43.76 -1.32
N LEU A 131 -13.28 44.57 -0.46
CA LEU A 131 -13.90 45.69 0.25
C LEU A 131 -13.17 47.01 -0.06
N ASP A 132 -13.01 47.33 -1.34
CA ASP A 132 -12.22 48.48 -1.80
C ASP A 132 -12.73 49.83 -1.26
N ASP A 133 -14.05 50.06 -1.28
CA ASP A 133 -14.68 51.28 -0.76
C ASP A 133 -14.41 51.48 0.73
N PHE A 134 -14.36 50.39 1.49
CA PHE A 134 -14.07 50.39 2.91
C PHE A 134 -12.60 50.74 3.20
N GLY A 135 -11.69 50.25 2.35
CA GLY A 135 -10.28 50.65 2.39
C GLY A 135 -10.10 52.16 2.16
N GLU A 136 -10.80 52.74 1.19
CA GLU A 136 -10.72 54.17 0.89
C GLU A 136 -11.29 55.05 2.01
N GLU A 137 -12.34 54.61 2.70
CA GLU A 137 -12.87 55.31 3.88
C GLU A 137 -11.82 55.37 4.99
N HIS A 138 -11.18 54.25 5.29
CA HIS A 138 -10.15 54.17 6.34
C HIS A 138 -8.84 54.88 5.99
N VAL A 139 -8.53 55.02 4.69
CA VAL A 139 -7.45 55.89 4.21
C VAL A 139 -7.76 57.36 4.49
N ARG A 140 -9.02 57.81 4.28
CA ARG A 140 -9.44 59.19 4.53
C ARG A 140 -9.53 59.53 6.02
N SER A 141 -9.91 58.57 6.87
CA SER A 141 -9.99 58.75 8.32
C SER A 141 -8.65 58.64 9.07
N GLU A 142 -7.55 58.46 8.34
CA GLU A 142 -6.19 58.31 8.88
C GLU A 142 -6.03 57.18 9.92
N THR A 143 -6.82 56.11 9.82
CA THR A 143 -6.80 55.00 10.77
C THR A 143 -5.44 54.28 10.76
N PRO A 144 -4.84 53.95 11.93
CA PRO A 144 -3.60 53.17 11.97
C PRO A 144 -3.83 51.74 11.45
N VAL A 145 -2.80 51.15 10.83
CA VAL A 145 -2.89 49.84 10.15
C VAL A 145 -3.38 48.73 11.09
N ASP A 146 -2.94 48.73 12.34
CA ASP A 146 -3.29 47.69 13.31
C ASP A 146 -4.77 47.76 13.73
N GLU A 147 -5.34 48.96 13.81
CA GLU A 147 -6.77 49.16 14.06
C GLU A 147 -7.59 48.78 12.83
N PHE A 148 -7.12 49.10 11.62
CA PHE A 148 -7.80 48.67 10.40
C PHE A 148 -7.89 47.14 10.29
N ARG A 149 -6.82 46.41 10.66
CA ARG A 149 -6.82 44.94 10.65
C ARG A 149 -7.89 44.35 11.57
N SER A 150 -8.05 44.88 12.78
CA SER A 150 -9.04 44.37 13.72
C SER A 150 -10.46 44.67 13.26
N ILE A 151 -10.70 45.86 12.70
CA ILE A 151 -12.00 46.24 12.14
C ILE A 151 -12.34 45.39 10.91
N LEU A 152 -11.38 45.17 10.01
CA LEU A 152 -11.57 44.32 8.82
C LEU A 152 -11.90 42.88 9.20
N LEU A 153 -11.19 42.31 10.18
CA LEU A 153 -11.48 40.97 10.69
C LEU A 153 -12.87 40.87 11.32
N GLY A 154 -13.28 41.87 12.10
CA GLY A 154 -14.63 41.92 12.68
C GLY A 154 -15.72 41.98 11.61
N ARG A 155 -15.47 42.72 10.51
CA ARG A 155 -16.38 42.82 9.37
C ARG A 155 -16.50 41.49 8.62
N LEU A 156 -15.37 40.83 8.35
CA LEU A 156 -15.34 39.53 7.67
C LEU A 156 -16.05 38.45 8.50
N ALA A 157 -15.85 38.44 9.81
CA ALA A 157 -16.55 37.52 10.71
C ALA A 157 -18.08 37.72 10.68
N ALA A 158 -18.56 38.96 10.63
CA ALA A 158 -19.99 39.26 10.49
C ALA A 158 -20.57 38.88 9.11
N GLN A 159 -19.73 38.87 8.06
CA GLN A 159 -20.13 38.49 6.71
C GLN A 159 -20.22 36.96 6.54
N ASP A 160 -19.37 36.22 7.26
CA ASP A 160 -19.42 34.74 7.35
C ASP A 160 -20.71 34.25 8.04
N GLU A 161 -21.18 34.93 9.08
CA GLU A 161 -22.39 34.53 9.82
C GLU A 161 -23.68 34.62 8.96
N HIS A 162 -23.68 35.44 7.91
CA HIS A 162 -24.78 35.59 6.97
C HIS A 162 -24.70 34.69 5.74
N THR A 163 -23.56 34.04 5.50
CA THR A 163 -23.43 33.08 4.40
C THR A 163 -23.94 31.73 4.89
N GLN A 164 -25.26 31.51 4.81
CA GLN A 164 -25.84 30.19 5.03
C GLN A 164 -25.22 29.20 4.03
N ILE A 165 -24.25 28.42 4.51
CA ILE A 165 -23.70 27.29 3.77
C ILE A 165 -24.85 26.29 3.63
N ASN A 166 -25.42 26.20 2.43
CA ASN A 166 -26.22 25.03 2.06
C ASN A 166 -25.29 23.82 2.22
N SER A 167 -25.54 23.01 3.26
CA SER A 167 -24.78 21.81 3.64
C SER A 167 -25.00 20.64 2.66
N ASN A 168 -25.07 20.95 1.36
CA ASN A 168 -25.12 20.00 0.27
C ASN A 168 -23.77 19.86 -0.44
N THR A 169 -22.67 20.30 0.20
CA THR A 169 -21.36 19.72 -0.10
C THR A 169 -21.41 18.25 0.28
N ARG A 170 -21.71 17.42 -0.71
CA ARG A 170 -21.32 16.01 -0.71
C ARG A 170 -19.84 16.01 -0.38
N VAL A 171 -19.51 15.65 0.84
CA VAL A 171 -18.17 15.26 1.21
C VAL A 171 -17.89 14.07 0.30
N ASP A 172 -17.21 14.32 -0.82
CA ASP A 172 -16.47 13.28 -1.49
C ASP A 172 -15.43 12.89 -0.45
N VAL A 173 -15.72 11.83 0.31
CA VAL A 173 -14.77 11.16 1.18
C VAL A 173 -13.67 10.75 0.22
N GLY A 174 -12.63 11.58 0.15
CA GLY A 174 -11.88 11.79 -1.09
C GLY A 174 -11.53 10.48 -1.73
N ARG A 175 -11.96 10.31 -3.00
CA ARG A 175 -11.66 9.17 -3.91
C ARG A 175 -10.75 8.16 -3.22
N GLY A 176 -11.37 7.30 -2.39
CA GLY A 176 -10.63 6.30 -1.64
C GLY A 176 -9.75 5.54 -2.62
N SER A 177 -8.50 5.28 -2.22
CA SER A 177 -7.51 4.54 -3.02
C SER A 177 -8.19 3.47 -3.88
N GLU A 178 -7.87 3.36 -5.16
CA GLU A 178 -8.55 2.41 -6.06
C GLU A 178 -8.64 0.99 -5.46
N GLN A 179 -7.65 0.63 -4.64
CA GLN A 179 -7.63 -0.58 -3.83
C GLN A 179 -8.75 -0.65 -2.77
N GLN A 180 -9.03 0.42 -2.04
CA GLN A 180 -10.12 0.48 -1.05
C GLN A 180 -11.48 0.27 -1.71
N ARG A 181 -11.70 0.87 -2.88
CA ARG A 181 -12.92 0.65 -3.65
C ARG A 181 -13.01 -0.79 -4.17
N ALA A 182 -11.93 -1.32 -4.73
CA ALA A 182 -11.85 -2.72 -5.14
C ALA A 182 -12.16 -3.67 -3.98
N ALA A 183 -11.62 -3.39 -2.78
CA ALA A 183 -11.88 -4.15 -1.56
C ALA A 183 -13.36 -4.03 -1.10
N ALA A 184 -13.97 -2.85 -1.23
CA ALA A 184 -15.38 -2.63 -0.91
C ALA A 184 -16.30 -3.40 -1.87
N ILE A 185 -16.03 -3.36 -3.18
CA ILE A 185 -16.77 -4.14 -4.18
C ILE A 185 -16.59 -5.64 -3.92
N HIS A 186 -15.35 -6.08 -3.66
CA HIS A 186 -15.06 -7.47 -3.31
C HIS A 186 -15.86 -7.92 -2.07
N ASN A 187 -15.83 -7.16 -0.97
CA ASN A 187 -16.61 -7.50 0.24
C ASN A 187 -18.11 -7.53 -0.04
N ALA A 188 -18.64 -6.59 -0.83
CA ALA A 188 -20.05 -6.56 -1.22
C ALA A 188 -20.44 -7.81 -2.03
N LEU A 189 -19.61 -8.23 -2.98
CA LEU A 189 -19.84 -9.43 -3.79
C LEU A 189 -19.76 -10.70 -2.94
N MET A 190 -18.77 -10.82 -2.07
CA MET A 190 -18.62 -11.96 -1.16
C MET A 190 -19.78 -12.05 -0.16
N HIS A 191 -20.23 -10.93 0.40
CA HIS A 191 -21.41 -10.88 1.27
C HIS A 191 -22.71 -11.22 0.53
N ARG A 192 -22.84 -10.88 -0.76
CA ARG A 192 -24.00 -11.29 -1.56
C ARG A 192 -24.01 -12.79 -1.85
N ALA A 193 -22.84 -13.38 -2.10
CA ALA A 193 -22.69 -14.81 -2.34
C ALA A 193 -22.95 -15.64 -1.08
N SER A 194 -22.39 -15.22 0.06
CA SER A 194 -22.54 -15.89 1.36
C SER A 194 -22.83 -14.89 2.48
N PRO A 195 -24.10 -14.44 2.64
CA PRO A 195 -24.45 -13.43 3.65
C PRO A 195 -24.22 -13.88 5.09
N ALA A 196 -24.21 -15.18 5.35
CA ALA A 196 -23.99 -15.75 6.68
C ALA A 196 -22.50 -15.79 7.08
N ASP A 197 -21.60 -15.93 6.12
CA ASP A 197 -20.17 -16.18 6.37
C ASP A 197 -19.32 -14.90 6.33
N VAL A 198 -19.81 -13.86 5.63
CA VAL A 198 -19.04 -12.64 5.38
C VAL A 198 -19.77 -11.44 5.97
N GLU A 199 -19.13 -10.73 6.90
CA GLU A 199 -19.68 -9.49 7.44
C GLU A 199 -19.52 -8.33 6.43
N LEU A 200 -20.56 -7.50 6.34
CA LEU A 200 -20.60 -6.36 5.43
C LEU A 200 -19.91 -5.13 6.03
N THR A 201 -18.80 -4.71 5.45
CA THR A 201 -18.06 -3.51 5.86
C THR A 201 -18.86 -2.23 5.56
N ALA A 202 -18.54 -1.14 6.25
CA ALA A 202 -19.20 0.16 6.02
C ALA A 202 -19.10 0.61 4.55
N GLU A 203 -17.93 0.45 3.94
CA GLU A 203 -17.70 0.77 2.52
C GLU A 203 -18.40 -0.22 1.57
N GLY A 204 -18.44 -1.51 1.91
CA GLY A 204 -19.12 -2.53 1.12
C GLY A 204 -20.64 -2.33 1.03
N ARG A 205 -21.26 -1.69 2.03
CA ARG A 205 -22.71 -1.36 2.01
C ARG A 205 -23.12 -0.54 0.80
N ASN A 206 -22.23 0.34 0.33
CA ASN A 206 -22.49 1.22 -0.81
C ASN A 206 -22.69 0.43 -2.11
N PHE A 207 -22.00 -0.71 -2.24
CA PHE A 207 -22.02 -1.53 -3.45
C PHE A 207 -22.98 -2.73 -3.36
N ARG A 208 -23.40 -3.16 -2.17
CA ARG A 208 -24.26 -4.36 -1.98
C ARG A 208 -25.55 -4.33 -2.83
N GLY A 209 -26.17 -3.17 -3.02
CA GLY A 209 -27.41 -3.02 -3.77
C GLY A 209 -27.25 -2.84 -5.29
N MET A 210 -26.03 -2.71 -5.79
CA MET A 210 -25.76 -2.44 -7.20
C MET A 210 -25.76 -3.73 -8.03
N THR A 211 -26.21 -3.69 -9.28
CA THR A 211 -25.98 -4.80 -10.21
C THR A 211 -24.50 -4.88 -10.58
N LEU A 212 -24.02 -6.02 -11.08
CA LEU A 212 -22.66 -6.16 -11.62
C LEU A 212 -22.37 -5.12 -12.70
N LEU A 213 -23.36 -4.76 -13.52
CA LEU A 213 -23.23 -3.70 -14.52
C LEU A 213 -23.10 -2.31 -13.89
N ASP A 214 -23.81 -2.03 -12.80
CA ASP A 214 -23.71 -0.75 -12.12
C ASP A 214 -22.38 -0.62 -11.35
N MET A 215 -21.90 -1.72 -10.74
CA MET A 215 -20.56 -1.78 -10.17
C MET A 215 -19.48 -1.59 -11.26
N ALA A 216 -19.65 -2.23 -12.42
CA ALA A 216 -18.75 -2.04 -13.56
C ALA A 216 -18.77 -0.59 -14.05
N ARG A 217 -19.95 0.05 -14.08
CA ARG A 217 -20.10 1.47 -14.42
C ARG A 217 -19.30 2.35 -13.46
N ASP A 218 -19.46 2.15 -12.16
CA ASP A 218 -18.72 2.90 -11.14
C ASP A 218 -17.20 2.73 -11.32
N VAL A 219 -16.74 1.50 -11.55
CA VAL A 219 -15.32 1.21 -11.82
C VAL A 219 -14.82 1.96 -13.04
N LEU A 220 -15.55 1.91 -14.16
CA LEU A 220 -15.20 2.59 -15.41
C LEU A 220 -15.18 4.12 -15.28
N GLU A 221 -16.17 4.70 -14.59
CA GLU A 221 -16.27 6.15 -14.41
C GLU A 221 -15.13 6.71 -13.55
N ALA A 222 -14.76 6.00 -12.49
CA ALA A 222 -13.60 6.41 -11.70
C ALA A 222 -12.27 6.20 -12.44
N ASN A 223 -12.21 5.25 -13.38
CA ASN A 223 -11.07 5.09 -14.29
C ASN A 223 -11.07 6.17 -15.42
N GLY A 224 -11.99 7.15 -15.37
CA GLY A 224 -12.07 8.28 -16.30
C GLY A 224 -12.78 7.96 -17.62
N ILE A 225 -13.42 6.79 -17.74
CA ILE A 225 -14.18 6.40 -18.93
C ILE A 225 -15.62 6.89 -18.76
N SER A 226 -16.05 7.81 -19.62
CA SER A 226 -17.46 8.23 -19.65
C SER A 226 -18.35 7.08 -20.10
N THR A 227 -19.25 6.63 -19.22
CA THR A 227 -20.21 5.57 -19.55
C THR A 227 -21.55 6.12 -20.07
N ARG A 228 -21.69 7.45 -20.12
CA ARG A 228 -22.92 8.13 -20.52
C ARG A 228 -23.21 7.83 -21.99
N GLY A 229 -24.39 7.27 -22.26
CA GLY A 229 -24.85 6.91 -23.60
C GLY A 229 -24.46 5.50 -24.04
N MET A 230 -23.69 4.73 -23.24
CA MET A 230 -23.38 3.34 -23.55
C MET A 230 -24.61 2.45 -23.33
N SER A 231 -24.89 1.56 -24.29
CA SER A 231 -25.82 0.45 -24.09
C SER A 231 -25.29 -0.54 -23.05
N ARG A 232 -26.17 -1.38 -22.49
CA ARG A 232 -25.76 -2.44 -21.54
C ARG A 232 -24.71 -3.39 -22.14
N GLN A 233 -24.78 -3.62 -23.45
CA GLN A 233 -23.85 -4.48 -24.18
C GLN A 233 -22.48 -3.82 -24.35
N GLU A 234 -22.45 -2.54 -24.74
CA GLU A 234 -21.22 -1.76 -24.84
C GLU A 234 -20.56 -1.58 -23.47
N LEU A 235 -21.35 -1.33 -22.42
CA LEU A 235 -20.85 -1.22 -21.05
C LEU A 235 -20.21 -2.53 -20.57
N ALA A 236 -20.89 -3.67 -20.76
CA ALA A 236 -20.35 -4.99 -20.41
C ALA A 236 -19.08 -5.33 -21.20
N ALA A 237 -19.07 -5.01 -22.50
CA ALA A 237 -17.91 -5.19 -23.34
C ALA A 237 -16.74 -4.33 -22.87
N GLN A 238 -16.96 -3.03 -22.66
CA GLN A 238 -15.95 -2.08 -22.19
C GLN A 238 -15.39 -2.45 -20.82
N ALA A 239 -16.23 -2.94 -19.90
CA ALA A 239 -15.82 -3.39 -18.57
C ALA A 239 -14.98 -4.68 -18.61
N LEU A 240 -15.21 -5.55 -19.59
CA LEU A 240 -14.47 -6.80 -19.80
C LEU A 240 -13.27 -6.67 -20.74
N VAL A 241 -13.14 -5.56 -21.46
CA VAL A 241 -11.97 -5.28 -22.29
C VAL A 241 -10.77 -5.09 -21.37
N GLN A 242 -10.15 -6.20 -21.03
CA GLN A 242 -8.76 -6.25 -20.62
C GLN A 242 -8.00 -5.66 -21.81
N ARG A 243 -7.36 -4.49 -21.65
CA ARG A 243 -6.53 -3.92 -22.72
C ARG A 243 -5.49 -4.97 -23.10
N SER A 244 -5.77 -5.69 -24.19
CA SER A 244 -4.91 -6.71 -24.81
C SER A 244 -3.58 -6.12 -25.30
N GLY A 245 -3.40 -4.79 -25.21
CA GLY A 245 -2.12 -4.11 -25.37
C GLY A 245 -1.54 -3.72 -24.02
N GLY A 246 -0.65 -4.56 -23.48
CA GLY A 246 0.54 -4.13 -22.72
C GLY A 246 0.35 -3.33 -21.43
N GLY A 247 -0.81 -3.38 -20.76
CA GLY A 247 -1.02 -2.77 -19.45
C GLY A 247 -1.08 -3.83 -18.36
N LEU A 248 0.09 -4.23 -17.86
CA LEU A 248 0.26 -5.19 -16.77
C LEU A 248 -0.30 -4.62 -15.44
N HIS A 249 -1.10 -5.43 -14.73
CA HIS A 249 -1.28 -5.41 -13.27
C HIS A 249 -1.95 -4.20 -12.59
N SER A 250 -3.09 -3.71 -13.07
CA SER A 250 -4.00 -3.00 -12.15
C SER A 250 -4.93 -4.01 -11.47
N THR A 251 -4.68 -4.30 -10.19
CA THR A 251 -5.61 -5.07 -9.33
C THR A 251 -6.97 -4.38 -9.15
N SER A 252 -7.08 -3.12 -9.60
CA SER A 252 -8.24 -2.23 -9.46
C SER A 252 -9.17 -2.19 -10.68
N ASP A 253 -8.94 -2.99 -11.72
CA ASP A 253 -9.89 -3.11 -12.83
C ASP A 253 -11.01 -4.11 -12.51
N PHE A 254 -12.20 -3.89 -13.07
CA PHE A 254 -13.39 -4.73 -12.82
C PHE A 254 -13.11 -6.24 -13.01
N PRO A 255 -12.39 -6.70 -14.06
CA PRO A 255 -11.97 -8.11 -14.18
C PRO A 255 -11.01 -8.57 -13.07
N GLY A 256 -10.14 -7.70 -12.57
CA GLY A 256 -9.24 -7.99 -11.45
C GLY A 256 -10.00 -8.22 -10.14
N ILE A 257 -11.01 -7.40 -9.87
CA ILE A 257 -11.90 -7.56 -8.70
C ILE A 257 -12.65 -8.90 -8.79
N LEU A 258 -13.23 -9.21 -9.96
CA LEU A 258 -13.93 -10.48 -10.18
C LEU A 258 -13.00 -11.68 -10.04
N SER A 259 -11.76 -11.57 -10.52
CA SER A 259 -10.74 -12.61 -10.36
C SER A 259 -10.39 -12.84 -8.88
N ASN A 260 -10.33 -11.77 -8.06
CA ASN A 260 -10.07 -11.90 -6.62
C ASN A 260 -11.24 -12.56 -5.87
N VAL A 261 -12.48 -12.24 -6.22
CA VAL A 261 -13.68 -12.93 -5.69
C VAL A 261 -13.64 -14.42 -6.05
N ALA A 262 -13.35 -14.74 -7.32
CA ALA A 262 -13.22 -16.11 -7.80
C ALA A 262 -12.09 -16.86 -7.08
N ASN A 263 -10.93 -16.24 -6.89
CA ASN A 263 -9.80 -16.85 -6.17
C ASN A 263 -10.10 -17.13 -4.71
N THR A 264 -10.81 -16.21 -4.03
CA THR A 264 -11.16 -16.37 -2.61
C THR A 264 -12.19 -17.49 -2.43
N THR A 265 -13.25 -17.49 -3.26
CA THR A 265 -14.28 -18.55 -3.25
C THR A 265 -13.72 -19.91 -3.62
N LEU A 266 -12.88 -19.99 -4.66
CA LEU A 266 -12.18 -21.21 -5.06
C LEU A 266 -11.30 -21.74 -3.93
N ARG A 267 -10.50 -20.88 -3.30
CA ARG A 267 -9.62 -21.27 -2.19
C ARG A 267 -10.40 -21.80 -1.00
N ALA A 268 -11.50 -21.12 -0.62
CA ALA A 268 -12.34 -21.57 0.49
C ALA A 268 -12.93 -22.97 0.22
N ALA A 269 -13.47 -23.19 -0.99
CA ALA A 269 -14.01 -24.48 -1.38
C ALA A 269 -12.94 -25.57 -1.43
N TYR A 270 -11.74 -25.25 -1.94
CA TYR A 270 -10.59 -26.16 -1.95
C TYR A 270 -10.19 -26.59 -0.53
N THR A 271 -10.11 -25.65 0.42
CA THR A 271 -9.74 -25.97 1.81
C THR A 271 -10.84 -26.74 2.56
N ALA A 272 -12.10 -26.57 2.17
CA ALA A 272 -13.23 -27.25 2.79
C ALA A 272 -13.42 -28.68 2.27
N ALA A 273 -12.92 -28.99 1.07
CA ALA A 273 -13.03 -30.32 0.49
C ALA A 273 -12.21 -31.35 1.31
N PRO A 274 -12.81 -32.47 1.76
CA PRO A 274 -12.11 -33.45 2.57
C PRO A 274 -11.05 -34.19 1.75
N GLN A 275 -9.82 -34.28 2.27
CA GLN A 275 -8.70 -34.99 1.66
C GLN A 275 -8.14 -36.02 2.64
N THR A 276 -8.45 -37.29 2.42
CA THR A 276 -8.09 -38.43 3.27
C THR A 276 -6.60 -38.79 3.24
N PHE A 277 -5.89 -38.44 2.16
CA PHE A 277 -4.51 -38.83 1.93
C PHE A 277 -3.48 -37.95 2.66
N ARG A 278 -3.86 -36.76 3.15
CA ARG A 278 -2.94 -35.79 3.78
C ARG A 278 -2.08 -36.37 4.92
N PRO A 279 -2.59 -37.23 5.82
CA PRO A 279 -1.77 -37.83 6.87
C PRO A 279 -0.73 -38.84 6.36
N LEU A 280 -0.90 -39.37 5.14
CA LEU A 280 -0.06 -40.42 4.57
C LEU A 280 1.15 -39.86 3.81
N ILE A 281 1.10 -38.58 3.44
CA ILE A 281 2.08 -37.97 2.55
C ILE A 281 2.91 -36.90 3.25
N ARG A 282 4.08 -36.60 2.67
CA ARG A 282 4.87 -35.43 3.03
C ARG A 282 5.02 -34.52 1.82
N GLU A 283 4.66 -33.26 1.98
CA GLU A 283 4.83 -32.24 0.95
C GLU A 283 6.30 -31.81 0.86
N THR A 284 6.79 -31.62 -0.36
CA THR A 284 8.14 -31.13 -0.63
C THR A 284 8.11 -30.25 -1.86
N SER A 285 8.81 -29.12 -1.80
CA SER A 285 8.96 -28.22 -2.94
C SER A 285 10.14 -28.65 -3.82
N VAL A 286 9.95 -28.58 -5.14
CA VAL A 286 11.01 -28.79 -6.15
C VAL A 286 11.12 -27.52 -6.99
N PRO A 287 12.35 -27.04 -7.28
CA PRO A 287 12.54 -25.78 -8.01
C PRO A 287 12.25 -25.86 -9.51
N ASP A 288 12.28 -27.05 -10.11
CA ASP A 288 12.09 -27.24 -11.56
C ASP A 288 11.24 -28.48 -11.89
N PHE A 289 10.89 -28.62 -13.18
CA PHE A 289 10.11 -29.75 -13.71
C PHE A 289 10.97 -30.97 -14.09
N LYS A 290 12.27 -30.96 -13.78
CA LYS A 290 13.14 -32.08 -14.15
C LYS A 290 12.84 -33.29 -13.26
N PRO A 291 13.06 -34.52 -13.75
CA PRO A 291 12.97 -35.70 -12.91
C PRO A 291 13.93 -35.60 -11.73
N VAL A 292 13.38 -35.64 -10.53
CA VAL A 292 14.13 -35.61 -9.27
C VAL A 292 14.36 -37.03 -8.84
N THR A 293 15.63 -37.42 -8.74
CA THR A 293 16.02 -38.72 -8.19
C THR A 293 16.36 -38.57 -6.72
N ARG A 294 15.67 -39.31 -5.86
CA ARG A 294 16.00 -39.43 -4.44
C ARG A 294 16.75 -40.73 -4.24
N ALA A 295 18.02 -40.59 -3.87
CA ALA A 295 18.83 -41.68 -3.34
C ALA A 295 18.38 -41.97 -1.90
N GLN A 296 17.78 -43.13 -1.67
CA GLN A 296 17.62 -43.65 -0.33
C GLN A 296 18.91 -44.39 0.03
N LEU A 297 19.74 -43.73 0.84
CA LEU A 297 20.92 -44.37 1.39
C LEU A 297 20.46 -45.44 2.39
N GLY A 298 20.89 -46.68 2.18
CA GLY A 298 20.61 -47.79 3.08
C GLY A 298 21.20 -47.58 4.47
N GLU A 299 20.74 -48.40 5.41
CA GLU A 299 21.22 -48.37 6.79
C GLU A 299 22.71 -48.73 6.88
N ALA A 300 23.36 -48.26 7.95
CA ALA A 300 24.76 -48.55 8.20
C ALA A 300 24.98 -50.06 8.32
N PRO A 301 26.08 -50.60 7.75
CA PRO A 301 26.36 -52.03 7.81
C PRO A 301 26.49 -52.49 9.26
N ALA A 302 25.93 -53.66 9.57
CA ALA A 302 25.97 -54.23 10.91
C ALA A 302 27.40 -54.28 11.48
N LEU A 303 27.54 -53.92 12.76
CA LEU A 303 28.81 -53.95 13.46
C LEU A 303 29.20 -55.41 13.72
N ASN A 304 30.26 -55.86 13.05
CA ASN A 304 30.80 -57.19 13.26
C ASN A 304 31.63 -57.23 14.55
N LYS A 305 31.48 -58.30 15.33
CA LYS A 305 32.35 -58.55 16.49
C LYS A 305 33.80 -58.69 15.99
N VAL A 306 34.68 -57.84 16.50
CA VAL A 306 36.11 -57.89 16.24
C VAL A 306 36.79 -58.57 17.44
N ASN A 307 37.63 -59.57 17.18
CA ASN A 307 38.44 -60.22 18.22
C ASN A 307 39.62 -59.31 18.61
N GLU A 308 40.27 -59.54 19.75
CA GLU A 308 41.33 -58.67 20.29
C GLU A 308 42.51 -58.38 19.33
N HIS A 309 42.68 -59.20 18.28
CA HIS A 309 43.68 -59.03 17.22
C HIS A 309 43.08 -58.98 15.81
N GLY A 310 41.77 -58.78 15.68
CA GLY A 310 41.06 -58.77 14.40
C GLY A 310 41.02 -57.39 13.73
N GLU A 311 40.95 -57.37 12.40
CA GLU A 311 40.75 -56.13 11.62
C GLU A 311 39.25 -55.78 11.47
N PHE A 312 38.93 -54.49 11.47
CA PHE A 312 37.58 -54.00 11.16
C PHE A 312 37.23 -54.28 9.69
N LYS A 313 36.15 -55.03 9.46
CA LYS A 313 35.65 -55.28 8.10
C LYS A 313 34.99 -54.03 7.52
N ARG A 314 35.33 -53.67 6.29
CA ARG A 314 34.63 -52.62 5.54
C ARG A 314 33.24 -53.11 5.15
N GLY A 315 32.22 -52.31 5.45
CA GLY A 315 30.86 -52.55 4.98
C GLY A 315 30.52 -51.70 3.75
N THR A 316 29.58 -52.18 2.95
CA THR A 316 29.03 -51.48 1.79
C THR A 316 27.63 -50.99 2.13
N LEU A 317 27.30 -49.76 1.72
CA LEU A 317 25.95 -49.21 1.83
C LEU A 317 25.20 -49.50 0.52
N THR A 318 24.02 -50.09 0.62
CA THR A 318 23.11 -50.27 -0.53
C THR A 318 22.35 -48.97 -0.76
N GLU A 319 22.12 -48.59 -2.02
CA GLU A 319 21.37 -47.38 -2.39
C GLU A 319 20.12 -47.78 -3.18
N GLY A 320 18.95 -47.30 -2.76
CA GLY A 320 17.72 -47.33 -3.54
C GLY A 320 17.54 -46.01 -4.30
N LYS A 321 17.05 -46.05 -5.55
CA LYS A 321 16.84 -44.83 -6.35
C LYS A 321 15.41 -44.76 -6.83
N GLU A 322 14.68 -43.76 -6.33
CA GLU A 322 13.32 -43.46 -6.78
C GLU A 322 13.28 -42.11 -7.49
N SER A 323 12.49 -41.99 -8.56
CA SER A 323 12.39 -40.77 -9.35
C SER A 323 10.96 -40.29 -9.52
N TYR A 324 10.72 -38.99 -9.34
CA TYR A 324 9.42 -38.36 -9.59
C TYR A 324 9.58 -37.03 -10.32
N ARG A 325 8.51 -36.55 -10.94
CA ARG A 325 8.44 -35.26 -11.64
C ARG A 325 7.13 -34.54 -11.34
N ILE A 326 7.14 -33.22 -11.47
CA ILE A 326 5.94 -32.41 -11.35
C ILE A 326 5.22 -32.35 -12.72
N ALA A 327 3.89 -32.37 -12.69
CA ALA A 327 3.03 -32.14 -13.84
C ALA A 327 2.10 -30.94 -13.58
N THR A 328 1.69 -30.25 -14.63
CA THR A 328 0.80 -29.08 -14.54
C THR A 328 -0.59 -29.46 -15.04
N TYR A 329 -1.60 -29.21 -14.20
CA TYR A 329 -3.01 -29.39 -14.54
C TYR A 329 -3.70 -28.03 -14.52
N GLY A 330 -4.59 -27.78 -15.47
CA GLY A 330 -5.31 -26.51 -15.55
C GLY A 330 -6.46 -26.53 -16.55
N LYS A 331 -7.46 -25.68 -16.30
CA LYS A 331 -8.59 -25.47 -17.19
C LYS A 331 -8.99 -24.00 -17.19
N ILE A 332 -9.21 -23.43 -18.37
CA ILE A 332 -9.67 -22.05 -18.52
C ILE A 332 -11.19 -22.06 -18.50
N VAL A 333 -11.78 -21.13 -17.74
CA VAL A 333 -13.22 -20.93 -17.71
C VAL A 333 -13.52 -19.48 -18.05
N GLY A 334 -14.29 -19.30 -19.12
CA GLY A 334 -14.73 -17.99 -19.56
C GLY A 334 -16.02 -17.58 -18.88
N ILE A 335 -16.03 -16.37 -18.32
CA ILE A 335 -17.26 -15.73 -17.86
C ILE A 335 -17.84 -14.97 -19.06
N THR A 336 -19.08 -15.29 -19.43
CA THR A 336 -19.69 -14.66 -20.60
C THR A 336 -20.31 -13.32 -20.22
N ARG A 337 -20.36 -12.39 -21.19
CA ARG A 337 -21.10 -11.12 -21.08
C ARG A 337 -22.56 -11.29 -20.65
N GLN A 338 -23.18 -12.44 -20.96
CA GLN A 338 -24.56 -12.72 -20.58
C GLN A 338 -24.72 -12.84 -19.07
N VAL A 339 -23.77 -13.49 -18.38
CA VAL A 339 -23.77 -13.63 -16.92
C VAL A 339 -23.72 -12.26 -16.24
N ILE A 340 -22.91 -11.33 -16.76
CA ILE A 340 -22.81 -9.96 -16.23
C ILE A 340 -24.07 -9.16 -16.51
N ILE A 341 -24.61 -9.24 -17.74
CA ILE A 341 -25.80 -8.49 -18.12
C ILE A 341 -27.04 -8.94 -17.34
N ASN A 342 -27.13 -10.24 -17.04
CA ASN A 342 -28.21 -10.86 -16.28
C ASN A 342 -28.02 -10.78 -14.76
N ASP A 343 -26.92 -10.18 -14.28
CA ASP A 343 -26.57 -10.09 -12.85
C ASP A 343 -26.56 -11.46 -12.13
N ASP A 344 -26.14 -12.52 -12.82
CA ASP A 344 -26.12 -13.87 -12.28
C ASP A 344 -24.87 -14.08 -11.40
N LEU A 345 -24.96 -13.57 -10.17
CA LEU A 345 -23.90 -13.68 -9.15
C LEU A 345 -23.74 -15.07 -8.59
N ASP A 346 -24.79 -15.87 -8.66
CA ASP A 346 -24.78 -17.24 -8.19
C ASP A 346 -23.84 -18.09 -9.07
N ALA A 347 -23.81 -17.83 -10.38
CA ALA A 347 -22.80 -18.40 -11.26
C ALA A 347 -21.35 -18.03 -10.87
N PHE A 348 -21.11 -16.81 -10.37
CA PHE A 348 -19.78 -16.36 -9.92
C PHE A 348 -19.34 -16.99 -8.60
N ALA A 349 -20.27 -17.43 -7.75
CA ALA A 349 -19.95 -18.13 -6.52
C ALA A 349 -19.79 -19.65 -6.74
N ARG A 350 -20.75 -20.25 -7.46
CA ARG A 350 -20.82 -21.71 -7.67
C ARG A 350 -19.68 -22.23 -8.53
N LEU A 351 -19.34 -21.52 -9.61
CA LEU A 351 -18.37 -22.02 -10.57
C LEU A 351 -16.96 -22.11 -9.96
N PRO A 352 -16.39 -21.04 -9.36
CA PRO A 352 -15.08 -21.14 -8.72
C PRO A 352 -15.07 -22.13 -7.55
N ALA A 353 -16.15 -22.20 -6.77
CA ALA A 353 -16.28 -23.18 -5.70
C ALA A 353 -16.22 -24.63 -6.22
N ALA A 354 -16.97 -24.94 -7.29
CA ALA A 354 -16.92 -26.24 -7.93
C ALA A 354 -15.52 -26.58 -8.45
N PHE A 355 -14.79 -25.61 -9.02
CA PHE A 355 -13.40 -25.82 -9.42
C PHE A 355 -12.46 -26.01 -8.23
N GLY A 356 -12.68 -25.34 -7.10
CA GLY A 356 -11.94 -25.57 -5.87
C GLY A 356 -12.08 -27.00 -5.36
N VAL A 357 -13.31 -27.52 -5.35
CA VAL A 357 -13.58 -28.92 -5.00
C VAL A 357 -12.94 -29.88 -6.00
N GLN A 358 -13.08 -29.62 -7.31
CA GLN A 358 -12.47 -30.46 -8.34
C GLN A 358 -10.94 -30.47 -8.29
N ALA A 359 -10.30 -29.36 -7.88
CA ALA A 359 -8.86 -29.31 -7.66
C ALA A 359 -8.45 -30.20 -6.48
N ALA A 360 -9.15 -30.13 -5.35
CA ALA A 360 -8.89 -30.99 -4.20
C ALA A 360 -9.16 -32.48 -4.50
N GLN A 361 -10.17 -32.75 -5.32
CA GLN A 361 -10.51 -34.08 -5.83
C GLN A 361 -9.41 -34.61 -6.75
N LEU A 362 -8.88 -33.81 -7.68
CA LEU A 362 -7.78 -34.19 -8.56
C LEU A 362 -6.52 -34.58 -7.77
N GLU A 363 -6.14 -33.79 -6.77
CA GLU A 363 -4.99 -34.15 -5.91
C GLU A 363 -5.20 -35.50 -5.23
N SER A 364 -6.41 -35.74 -4.72
CA SER A 364 -6.77 -36.99 -4.08
C SER A 364 -6.74 -38.15 -5.09
N ASP A 365 -7.29 -37.95 -6.30
CA ASP A 365 -7.27 -38.94 -7.37
C ASP A 365 -5.83 -39.30 -7.76
N LEU A 366 -4.93 -38.31 -7.87
CA LEU A 366 -3.53 -38.52 -8.21
C LEU A 366 -2.81 -39.37 -7.16
N VAL A 367 -2.99 -39.06 -5.87
CA VAL A 367 -2.32 -39.79 -4.78
C VAL A 367 -2.87 -41.21 -4.66
N TRP A 368 -4.20 -41.36 -4.64
CA TRP A 368 -4.83 -42.67 -4.52
C TRP A 368 -4.58 -43.54 -5.76
N ALA A 369 -4.46 -42.95 -6.95
CA ALA A 369 -4.08 -43.69 -8.14
C ALA A 369 -2.68 -44.30 -8.03
N GLN A 370 -1.71 -43.63 -7.38
CA GLN A 370 -0.40 -44.25 -7.14
C GLN A 370 -0.50 -45.44 -6.18
N ILE A 371 -1.36 -45.36 -5.17
CA ILE A 371 -1.56 -46.47 -4.22
C ILE A 371 -2.25 -47.65 -4.90
N LEU A 372 -3.31 -47.41 -5.67
CA LEU A 372 -4.07 -48.44 -6.39
C LEU A 372 -3.28 -49.06 -7.55
N ALA A 373 -2.51 -48.26 -8.29
CA ALA A 373 -1.73 -48.75 -9.43
C ALA A 373 -0.56 -49.66 -9.02
N ASN A 374 -0.11 -49.57 -7.75
CA ASN A 374 1.00 -50.36 -7.21
C ASN A 374 2.26 -50.31 -8.10
N PRO A 375 2.91 -49.13 -8.24
CA PRO A 375 3.98 -48.91 -9.19
C PRO A 375 5.20 -49.81 -8.94
N VAL A 376 5.94 -50.07 -10.02
CA VAL A 376 7.22 -50.80 -9.99
C VAL A 376 8.31 -49.89 -9.41
N MET A 377 9.01 -50.38 -8.40
CA MET A 377 10.09 -49.69 -7.70
C MET A 377 11.43 -49.83 -8.45
N GLY A 378 12.48 -49.16 -7.99
CA GLY A 378 13.81 -49.20 -8.63
C GLY A 378 14.46 -50.60 -8.73
N ASP A 379 13.95 -51.58 -8.00
CA ASP A 379 14.35 -53.00 -8.06
C ASP A 379 13.63 -53.82 -9.14
N GLY A 380 12.69 -53.22 -9.88
CA GLY A 380 11.91 -53.88 -10.91
C GLY A 380 10.72 -54.70 -10.40
N VAL A 381 10.40 -54.61 -9.10
CA VAL A 381 9.25 -55.28 -8.47
C VAL A 381 8.21 -54.23 -8.02
N ALA A 382 6.92 -54.58 -8.08
CA ALA A 382 5.85 -53.71 -7.60
C ALA A 382 5.99 -53.42 -6.10
N LEU A 383 5.56 -52.22 -5.65
CA LEU A 383 5.69 -51.80 -4.25
C LEU A 383 5.13 -52.86 -3.29
N PHE A 384 3.87 -53.28 -3.45
CA PHE A 384 3.27 -54.38 -2.70
C PHE A 384 3.51 -55.71 -3.42
N HIS A 385 4.43 -56.51 -2.90
CA HIS A 385 4.80 -57.80 -3.46
C HIS A 385 5.38 -58.73 -2.39
N ALA A 386 5.23 -60.05 -2.58
CA ALA A 386 5.73 -61.06 -1.64
C ALA A 386 7.25 -60.95 -1.40
N ALA A 387 8.01 -60.54 -2.43
CA ALA A 387 9.46 -60.33 -2.32
C ALA A 387 9.85 -59.21 -1.35
N HIS A 388 8.98 -58.22 -1.12
CA HIS A 388 9.21 -57.12 -0.18
C HIS A 388 8.74 -57.45 1.25
N GLY A 389 8.12 -58.62 1.45
CA GLY A 389 7.59 -59.03 2.75
C GLY A 389 6.44 -58.15 3.26
N ASN A 390 5.80 -57.35 2.39
CA ASN A 390 4.82 -56.33 2.75
C ASN A 390 3.38 -56.67 2.30
N ILE A 391 3.13 -57.94 1.94
CA ILE A 391 1.81 -58.44 1.58
C ILE A 391 1.43 -59.60 2.49
N MET A 392 0.18 -59.62 2.95
CA MET A 392 -0.40 -60.72 3.71
C MET A 392 -1.40 -61.48 2.85
N THR A 393 -1.73 -62.72 3.26
CA THR A 393 -2.86 -63.44 2.68
C THR A 393 -4.16 -62.68 2.95
N ALA A 394 -4.95 -62.45 1.90
CA ALA A 394 -6.24 -61.76 2.02
C ALA A 394 -7.15 -62.45 3.06
N GLY A 395 -7.77 -61.65 3.93
CA GLY A 395 -8.64 -62.14 4.99
C GLY A 395 -9.51 -61.03 5.57
N ALA A 396 -10.58 -61.41 6.25
CA ALA A 396 -11.47 -60.46 6.91
C ALA A 396 -10.73 -59.69 8.03
N ILE A 397 -11.20 -58.47 8.32
CA ILE A 397 -10.70 -57.66 9.44
C ILE A 397 -11.02 -58.39 10.75
N GLY A 398 -9.98 -58.78 11.49
CA GLY A 398 -10.11 -59.51 12.73
C GLY A 398 -8.78 -59.62 13.47
N LEU A 399 -8.80 -60.24 14.66
CA LEU A 399 -7.63 -60.29 15.54
C LEU A 399 -6.43 -60.97 14.89
N THR A 400 -6.65 -62.09 14.19
CA THR A 400 -5.58 -62.86 13.53
C THR A 400 -4.96 -62.09 12.36
N SER A 401 -5.77 -61.52 11.47
CA SER A 401 -5.28 -60.76 10.31
C SER A 401 -4.52 -59.50 10.74
N MET A 402 -5.04 -58.77 11.73
CA MET A 402 -4.38 -57.57 12.27
C MET A 402 -3.09 -57.89 13.03
N SER A 403 -3.06 -59.00 13.78
CA SER A 403 -1.83 -59.44 14.46
C SER A 403 -0.76 -59.82 13.45
N ASN A 404 -1.12 -60.54 12.39
CA ASN A 404 -0.20 -60.91 11.31
C ASN A 404 0.34 -59.67 10.59
N GLY A 405 -0.53 -58.70 10.24
CA GLY A 405 -0.11 -57.45 9.62
C GLY A 405 0.86 -56.68 10.49
N ARG A 406 0.58 -56.56 11.79
CA ARG A 406 1.50 -55.92 12.75
C ARG A 406 2.85 -56.63 12.83
N THR A 407 2.85 -57.97 12.85
CA THR A 407 4.10 -58.75 12.83
C THR A 407 4.91 -58.45 11.58
N LEU A 408 4.29 -58.35 10.40
CA LEU A 408 4.98 -57.97 9.16
C LEU A 408 5.59 -56.57 9.26
N PHE A 409 4.85 -55.57 9.75
CA PHE A 409 5.39 -54.22 9.97
C PHE A 409 6.61 -54.22 10.90
N SER A 410 6.54 -54.95 12.01
CA SER A 410 7.62 -55.01 12.99
C SER A 410 8.81 -55.86 12.51
N GLN A 411 8.61 -56.80 11.59
CA GLN A 411 9.66 -57.65 11.01
C GLN A 411 10.25 -57.08 9.71
N GLN A 412 9.78 -55.92 9.25
CA GLN A 412 10.31 -55.29 8.05
C GLN A 412 11.80 -55.00 8.21
N THR A 413 12.59 -55.44 7.22
CA THR A 413 14.04 -55.23 7.19
C THR A 413 14.39 -54.02 6.33
N GLY A 414 15.52 -53.38 6.66
CA GLY A 414 16.13 -52.34 5.85
C GLY A 414 16.66 -52.88 4.52
N LEU A 415 17.20 -51.98 3.69
CA LEU A 415 17.82 -52.29 2.39
C LEU A 415 19.00 -53.28 2.47
N ASP A 416 19.53 -53.54 3.66
CA ASP A 416 20.58 -54.52 3.94
C ASP A 416 20.04 -55.95 4.15
N GLY A 417 18.72 -56.11 4.22
CA GLY A 417 18.01 -57.38 4.44
C GLY A 417 18.24 -58.00 5.82
N ARG A 418 18.83 -57.26 6.76
CA ARG A 418 19.25 -57.79 8.08
C ARG A 418 18.83 -56.91 9.24
N THR A 419 18.83 -55.60 9.06
CA THR A 419 18.50 -54.69 10.15
C THR A 419 16.99 -54.53 10.22
N ILE A 420 16.41 -54.76 11.41
CA ILE A 420 14.96 -54.65 11.64
C ILE A 420 14.65 -53.19 11.95
N ILE A 421 13.75 -52.59 11.16
CA ILE A 421 13.35 -51.18 11.31
C ILE A 421 12.42 -51.01 12.52
N GLY A 422 11.62 -52.04 12.84
CA GLY A 422 10.74 -52.05 14.00
C GLY A 422 9.53 -51.11 13.87
N LEU A 423 8.90 -51.08 12.69
CA LEU A 423 7.76 -50.19 12.43
C LEU A 423 6.50 -50.64 13.18
N SER A 424 5.71 -49.67 13.62
CA SER A 424 4.37 -49.87 14.16
C SER A 424 3.33 -49.18 13.26
N PRO A 425 2.24 -49.85 12.88
CA PRO A 425 1.21 -49.25 12.02
C PRO A 425 0.44 -48.15 12.77
N SER A 426 0.28 -46.99 12.13
CA SER A 426 -0.48 -45.85 12.68
C SER A 426 -1.86 -45.67 12.02
N TYR A 427 -2.01 -46.09 10.76
CA TYR A 427 -3.22 -45.91 9.97
C TYR A 427 -3.72 -47.24 9.42
N LEU A 428 -5.05 -47.41 9.43
CA LEU A 428 -5.76 -48.51 8.79
C LEU A 428 -6.56 -47.92 7.64
N ILE A 429 -6.09 -48.17 6.43
CA ILE A 429 -6.73 -47.72 5.20
C ILE A 429 -7.74 -48.80 4.79
N VAL A 430 -9.01 -48.42 4.63
CA VAL A 430 -10.08 -49.33 4.23
C VAL A 430 -10.96 -48.70 3.15
N PRO A 431 -11.54 -49.52 2.26
CA PRO A 431 -12.67 -49.08 1.46
C PRO A 431 -13.87 -48.72 2.35
N VAL A 432 -14.73 -47.83 1.88
CA VAL A 432 -15.93 -47.37 2.62
C VAL A 432 -16.86 -48.54 2.93
N ALA A 433 -16.95 -49.53 2.04
CA ALA A 433 -17.73 -50.74 2.26
C ALA A 433 -17.32 -51.53 3.53
N LEU A 434 -16.06 -51.42 3.96
CA LEU A 434 -15.51 -52.12 5.14
C LEU A 434 -15.33 -51.20 6.36
N GLN A 435 -15.69 -49.91 6.25
CA GLN A 435 -15.51 -48.93 7.32
C GLN A 435 -16.21 -49.36 8.61
N THR A 436 -17.49 -49.76 8.55
CA THR A 436 -18.24 -50.17 9.74
C THR A 436 -17.62 -51.40 10.42
N VAL A 437 -17.05 -52.32 9.64
CA VAL A 437 -16.36 -53.50 10.18
C VAL A 437 -15.06 -53.09 10.89
N ALA A 438 -14.32 -52.14 10.32
CA ALA A 438 -13.13 -51.58 10.95
C ALA A 438 -13.47 -50.81 12.25
N GLU A 439 -14.54 -50.01 12.24
CA GLU A 439 -15.01 -49.27 13.41
C GLU A 439 -15.47 -50.21 14.53
N GLN A 440 -16.17 -51.30 14.19
CA GLN A 440 -16.54 -52.33 15.18
C GLN A 440 -15.32 -53.02 15.80
N PHE A 441 -14.26 -53.23 15.03
CA PHE A 441 -13.03 -53.84 15.52
C PHE A 441 -12.26 -52.93 16.49
N ILE A 442 -12.21 -51.63 16.21
CA ILE A 442 -11.51 -50.65 17.06
C ILE A 442 -12.38 -50.22 18.26
N GLY A 443 -13.70 -50.14 18.05
CA GLY A 443 -14.67 -49.73 19.06
C GLY A 443 -14.65 -50.61 20.32
N GLN A 444 -14.96 -50.00 21.46
CA GLN A 444 -15.17 -50.74 22.71
C GLN A 444 -16.55 -51.41 22.69
N ILE A 445 -16.63 -52.56 22.03
CA ILE A 445 -17.69 -53.53 22.30
C ILE A 445 -17.18 -54.45 23.39
N TYR A 446 -17.93 -54.62 24.48
CA TYR A 446 -17.63 -55.65 25.48
C TYR A 446 -17.70 -57.02 24.77
N PRO A 447 -16.58 -57.73 24.61
CA PRO A 447 -16.59 -58.98 23.87
C PRO A 447 -17.36 -60.02 24.67
N ALA A 448 -18.21 -60.82 24.02
CA ALA A 448 -18.98 -61.87 24.68
C ALA A 448 -18.10 -63.02 25.21
N LYS A 449 -16.86 -63.13 24.72
CA LYS A 449 -15.83 -64.08 25.16
C LYS A 449 -14.49 -63.35 25.33
N THR A 450 -13.71 -63.74 26.33
CA THR A 450 -12.37 -63.19 26.59
C THR A 450 -11.38 -63.42 25.46
N SER A 451 -11.56 -64.47 24.63
CA SER A 451 -10.74 -64.73 23.43
C SER A 451 -10.92 -63.69 22.32
N ASP A 452 -12.04 -62.97 22.33
CA ASP A 452 -12.43 -62.05 21.26
C ASP A 452 -12.09 -60.59 21.66
N ALA A 453 -11.47 -60.40 22.83
CA ALA A 453 -11.04 -59.12 23.32
C ALA A 453 -9.85 -58.60 22.51
N VAL A 454 -10.07 -57.54 21.72
CA VAL A 454 -9.00 -56.86 20.99
C VAL A 454 -8.09 -56.12 22.00
N PRO A 455 -6.77 -56.42 22.02
CA PRO A 455 -5.80 -55.73 22.87
C PRO A 455 -5.75 -54.21 22.61
N ASP A 456 -5.55 -53.41 23.66
CA ASP A 456 -5.53 -51.92 23.59
C ASP A 456 -4.52 -51.37 22.59
N ASN A 457 -3.39 -52.06 22.43
CA ASN A 457 -2.33 -51.65 21.50
C ASN A 457 -2.71 -51.82 20.01
N LEU A 458 -3.65 -52.72 19.67
CA LEU A 458 -4.18 -52.87 18.31
C LEU A 458 -5.30 -51.84 18.00
N LYS A 459 -5.86 -51.20 19.04
CA LYS A 459 -6.88 -50.15 18.90
C LYS A 459 -6.31 -48.77 18.64
N ARG A 460 -4.99 -48.60 18.70
CA ARG A 460 -4.28 -47.30 18.52
C ARG A 460 -4.15 -46.84 17.07
N VAL A 461 -4.75 -47.58 16.14
CA VAL A 461 -4.70 -47.30 14.70
C VAL A 461 -5.87 -46.37 14.32
N GLN A 462 -5.61 -45.35 13.52
CA GLN A 462 -6.67 -44.47 13.02
C GLN A 462 -7.23 -45.02 11.70
N ILE A 463 -8.56 -45.08 11.58
CA ILE A 463 -9.25 -45.52 10.36
C ILE A 463 -9.26 -44.38 9.35
N ILE A 464 -8.82 -44.66 8.12
CA ILE A 464 -9.00 -43.81 6.95
C ILE A 464 -9.86 -44.58 5.97
N ALA A 465 -11.12 -44.17 5.84
CA ALA A 465 -12.06 -44.73 4.87
C ALA A 465 -12.01 -43.90 3.58
N GLU A 466 -11.77 -44.57 2.45
CA GLU A 466 -11.65 -43.90 1.15
C GLU A 466 -12.55 -44.57 0.10
N GLY A 467 -13.43 -43.77 -0.52
CA GLY A 467 -14.39 -44.27 -1.50
C GLY A 467 -13.77 -44.68 -2.83
N ARG A 468 -12.62 -44.09 -3.20
CA ARG A 468 -11.87 -44.46 -4.41
C ARG A 468 -11.35 -45.90 -4.39
N LEU A 469 -11.17 -46.48 -3.21
CA LEU A 469 -10.76 -47.89 -3.07
C LEU A 469 -11.90 -48.86 -3.42
N ASP A 470 -13.16 -48.41 -3.37
CA ASP A 470 -14.33 -49.20 -3.80
C ASP A 470 -14.69 -48.95 -5.27
N ALA A 471 -14.65 -47.69 -5.70
CA ALA A 471 -15.15 -47.27 -7.01
C ALA A 471 -14.09 -47.31 -8.13
N GLY A 472 -12.82 -47.42 -7.76
CA GLY A 472 -11.69 -47.16 -8.65
C GLY A 472 -11.60 -45.68 -9.05
N ILE A 473 -10.61 -45.36 -9.86
CA ILE A 473 -10.36 -44.03 -10.41
C ILE A 473 -10.34 -44.14 -11.93
N ASN A 474 -11.24 -43.41 -12.58
CA ASN A 474 -11.38 -43.43 -14.03
C ASN A 474 -11.24 -42.02 -14.61
N ARG A 475 -10.02 -41.67 -15.01
CA ARG A 475 -9.67 -40.39 -15.66
C ARG A 475 -8.81 -40.67 -16.90
N PRO A 476 -9.41 -41.15 -17.99
CA PRO A 476 -8.67 -41.58 -19.18
C PRO A 476 -7.98 -40.41 -19.90
N GLU A 477 -8.50 -39.19 -19.79
CA GLU A 477 -7.89 -37.98 -20.36
C GLU A 477 -6.55 -37.59 -19.72
N ASP A 478 -6.30 -38.05 -18.49
CA ASP A 478 -5.10 -37.74 -17.71
C ASP A 478 -4.15 -38.96 -17.63
N ASP A 479 -4.44 -40.06 -18.35
CA ASP A 479 -3.79 -41.39 -18.22
C ASP A 479 -3.83 -41.98 -16.79
N ILE A 480 -4.82 -41.57 -15.99
CA ILE A 480 -5.00 -42.03 -14.60
C ILE A 480 -6.21 -42.96 -14.57
N VAL A 481 -5.95 -44.24 -14.83
CA VAL A 481 -6.95 -45.30 -14.67
C VAL A 481 -6.40 -46.33 -13.69
N ALA A 482 -7.03 -46.42 -12.52
CA ALA A 482 -6.68 -47.38 -11.49
C ALA A 482 -7.97 -48.08 -11.04
N ALA A 483 -8.02 -49.40 -11.19
CA ALA A 483 -9.19 -50.22 -10.88
C ALA A 483 -9.27 -50.53 -9.39
#